data_AF-L5LXE5-F1
#
_entry.id   AF-L5LXE5-F1
#
_cell.length_a   1.000
_cell.length_b   1.000
_cell.length_c   1.000
_cell.angle_alpha   90.00
_cell.angle_beta   90.00
_cell.angle_gamma   90.00
#
_symmetry.space_group_name_H-M   'P 1'
#
loop_
_entity.id
_entity.type
_entity.pdbx_description
1 polymer ?
#
loop_
_entity_poly.entity_id
_entity_poly.type
_entity_poly.pdbx_seq_one_letter_code
_entity_poly.pdbx_strand_id
1 'polypeptide(L)'
;MRAGEGKMTNRGPIQLRGPHLIYNEDNGAIKVFSNIPRITLLNAAVNRDPFGSGHFCIWAETASRKLDELYGTWRRAASLKSSSNLPTPKMLNTNLSRILKSPEIQRAL
;
A
#
# COMPACT_ATOMS: atom_id res chain seq x y z
N MET A 1 19.34 13.37 15.17
CA MET A 1 19.20 12.72 16.50
C MET A 1 17.83 13.07 17.07
N ARG A 2 17.11 12.14 17.69
CA ARG A 2 15.77 12.34 18.29
C ARG A 2 15.87 13.31 19.45
N ALA A 3 14.89 14.20 19.59
CA ALA A 3 14.83 15.12 20.73
C ALA A 3 14.32 14.39 22.00
N GLY A 4 14.72 14.88 23.17
CA GLY A 4 14.24 14.40 24.48
C GLY A 4 14.85 13.08 24.97
N GLU A 5 14.18 12.49 25.97
CA GLU A 5 14.60 11.27 26.69
C GLU A 5 14.65 10.01 25.82
N GLY A 6 14.04 10.05 24.62
CA GLY A 6 14.13 8.97 23.63
C GLY A 6 15.58 8.63 23.23
N LYS A 7 16.53 9.54 23.46
CA LYS A 7 17.97 9.28 23.29
C LYS A 7 18.50 8.23 24.28
N MET A 8 18.02 8.25 25.53
CA MET A 8 18.49 7.36 26.61
C MET A 8 17.91 5.94 26.53
N THR A 9 16.89 5.74 25.68
CA THR A 9 16.18 4.46 25.55
C THR A 9 16.56 3.69 24.26
N ASN A 10 17.75 3.93 23.71
CA ASN A 10 18.22 3.34 22.44
C ASN A 10 17.35 3.66 21.21
N ARG A 11 16.62 4.79 21.22
CA ARG A 11 15.82 5.28 20.07
C ARG A 11 16.37 6.60 19.52
N GLY A 12 17.66 6.84 19.70
CA GLY A 12 18.34 8.10 19.39
C GLY A 12 18.38 8.51 17.91
N PRO A 13 18.55 7.61 16.92
CA PRO A 13 18.50 7.99 15.51
C PRO A 13 17.05 8.22 15.02
N ILE A 14 16.81 9.34 14.33
CA ILE A 14 15.60 9.52 13.49
C ILE A 14 16.06 9.39 12.04
N GLN A 15 15.31 8.62 11.25
CA GLN A 15 15.52 8.51 9.82
C GLN A 15 14.19 8.71 9.10
N LEU A 16 14.25 9.33 7.91
CA LEU A 16 13.14 9.34 6.98
C LEU A 16 12.92 7.93 6.45
N ARG A 17 11.67 7.59 6.13
CA ARG A 17 11.34 6.32 5.47
C ARG A 17 11.72 6.37 4.00
N GLY A 18 12.25 5.27 3.50
CA GLY A 18 12.53 5.07 2.08
C GLY A 18 11.47 4.20 1.41
N PRO A 19 11.78 3.63 0.24
CA PRO A 19 10.82 2.85 -0.51
C PRO A 19 10.46 1.53 0.18
N HIS A 20 9.26 1.05 -0.12
CA HIS A 20 8.81 -0.28 0.23
C HIS A 20 9.06 -1.22 -0.95
N LEU A 21 9.92 -2.23 -0.77
CA LEU A 21 10.10 -3.31 -1.74
C LEU A 21 9.21 -4.48 -1.35
N ILE A 22 8.28 -4.84 -2.24
CA ILE A 22 7.25 -5.82 -1.96
C ILE A 22 7.53 -7.08 -2.78
N TYR A 23 7.66 -8.20 -2.08
CA TYR A 23 8.01 -9.51 -2.64
C TYR A 23 7.07 -10.60 -2.14
N ASN A 24 7.03 -11.74 -2.85
CA ASN A 24 6.23 -12.91 -2.45
C ASN A 24 7.08 -13.93 -1.65
N GLU A 25 8.18 -14.37 -2.25
CA GLU A 25 9.08 -15.39 -1.70
C GLU A 25 10.49 -14.81 -1.53
N ASP A 26 11.17 -15.19 -0.44
CA ASP A 26 12.53 -14.72 -0.18
C ASP A 26 13.56 -15.59 -0.89
N ASN A 27 13.98 -15.13 -2.08
CA ASN A 27 15.08 -15.73 -2.84
C ASN A 27 16.41 -15.01 -2.58
N GLY A 28 16.65 -14.60 -1.33
CA GLY A 28 17.81 -13.79 -0.94
C GLY A 28 17.59 -12.29 -1.04
N ALA A 29 16.36 -11.84 -1.34
CA ALA A 29 16.00 -10.43 -1.37
C ALA A 29 16.25 -9.77 -0.01
N ILE A 30 15.93 -10.47 1.08
CA ILE A 30 16.18 -9.93 2.43
C ILE A 30 17.67 -9.71 2.65
N LYS A 31 18.51 -10.68 2.26
CA LYS A 31 19.96 -10.57 2.45
C LYS A 31 20.56 -9.41 1.65
N VAL A 32 20.13 -9.22 0.41
CA VAL A 32 20.65 -8.16 -0.47
C VAL A 32 20.21 -6.77 -0.01
N PHE A 33 18.95 -6.59 0.37
CA PHE A 33 18.37 -5.27 0.64
C PHE A 33 18.36 -4.88 2.12
N SER A 34 18.59 -5.81 3.06
CA SER A 34 18.54 -5.53 4.51
C SER A 34 19.58 -4.54 5.01
N ASN A 35 20.75 -4.47 4.36
CA ASN A 35 21.82 -3.54 4.75
C ASN A 35 21.73 -2.18 4.04
N ILE A 36 20.75 -1.99 3.14
CA ILE A 36 20.54 -0.70 2.50
C ILE A 36 19.68 0.16 3.43
N PRO A 37 20.18 1.32 3.90
CA PRO A 37 19.44 2.12 4.85
C PRO A 37 18.12 2.60 4.24
N ARG A 38 17.08 2.66 5.07
CA ARG A 38 15.73 3.19 4.77
C ARG A 38 14.87 2.36 3.82
N ILE A 39 15.36 1.29 3.22
CA ILE A 39 14.51 0.36 2.47
C ILE A 39 13.70 -0.49 3.45
N THR A 40 12.40 -0.62 3.18
CA THR A 40 11.54 -1.53 3.94
C THR A 40 11.15 -2.69 3.05
N LEU A 41 11.39 -3.91 3.53
CA LEU A 41 11.03 -5.13 2.84
C LEU A 41 9.68 -5.62 3.35
N LEU A 42 8.72 -5.83 2.45
CA LEU A 42 7.38 -6.29 2.79
C LEU A 42 7.03 -7.58 2.03
N ASN A 43 6.51 -8.57 2.75
CA ASN A 43 5.93 -9.75 2.13
C ASN A 43 4.46 -9.48 1.77
N ALA A 44 4.11 -9.71 0.50
CA ALA A 44 2.76 -9.50 -0.03
C ALA A 44 1.67 -10.29 0.72
N ALA A 45 1.97 -11.49 1.23
CA ALA A 45 0.97 -12.36 1.87
C ALA A 45 0.65 -11.98 3.32
N VAL A 46 1.60 -11.36 4.04
CA VAL A 46 1.52 -11.15 5.50
C VAL A 46 1.31 -9.69 5.85
N ASN A 47 1.96 -8.78 5.10
CA ASN A 47 2.04 -7.40 5.50
C ASN A 47 0.94 -6.58 4.82
N ARG A 48 -0.09 -6.25 5.59
CA ARG A 48 -0.92 -5.08 5.30
C ARG A 48 -0.02 -3.86 5.50
N ASP A 49 0.00 -2.92 4.55
CA ASP A 49 0.88 -1.75 4.63
C ASP A 49 0.78 -1.11 6.03
N PRO A 50 1.82 -1.22 6.88
CA PRO A 50 1.75 -0.79 8.27
C PRO A 50 1.69 0.74 8.40
N PHE A 51 1.91 1.45 7.29
CA PHE A 51 2.28 2.85 7.30
C PHE A 51 1.33 3.76 6.50
N GLY A 52 0.21 3.22 6.01
CA GLY A 52 -0.85 3.96 5.33
C GLY A 52 -0.58 4.26 3.85
N SER A 53 -1.52 4.92 3.16
CA SER A 53 -1.39 5.26 1.75
C SER A 53 -0.46 6.46 1.53
N GLY A 54 0.52 6.34 0.63
CA GLY A 54 1.42 7.44 0.26
C GLY A 54 2.92 7.12 0.21
N HIS A 55 3.32 5.87 0.43
CA HIS A 55 4.73 5.44 0.31
C HIS A 55 5.07 5.07 -1.14
N PHE A 56 6.34 5.25 -1.50
CA PHE A 56 6.84 4.80 -2.79
C PHE A 56 7.07 3.28 -2.75
N CYS A 57 6.23 2.53 -3.47
CA CYS A 57 6.25 1.07 -3.48
C CYS A 57 6.84 0.53 -4.78
N ILE A 58 7.79 -0.39 -4.66
CA ILE A 58 8.39 -1.15 -5.76
C ILE A 58 7.88 -2.59 -5.63
N TRP A 59 7.21 -3.08 -6.66
CA TRP A 59 6.58 -4.39 -6.66
C TRP A 59 7.38 -5.37 -7.53
N ALA A 60 7.70 -6.54 -6.98
CA ALA A 60 8.06 -7.69 -7.80
C ALA A 60 6.83 -8.19 -8.56
N GLU A 61 7.02 -8.71 -9.77
CA GLU A 61 5.93 -9.21 -10.60
C GLU A 61 5.11 -10.30 -9.89
N THR A 62 5.79 -11.25 -9.24
CA THR A 62 5.14 -12.35 -8.51
C THR A 62 4.32 -11.86 -7.33
N ALA A 63 4.76 -10.78 -6.67
CA ALA A 63 4.01 -10.15 -5.60
C ALA A 63 2.74 -9.46 -6.13
N SER A 64 2.83 -8.77 -7.26
CA SER A 64 1.68 -8.11 -7.89
C SER A 64 0.61 -9.12 -8.30
N ARG A 65 0.99 -10.26 -8.88
CA ARG A 65 0.04 -11.32 -9.27
C ARG A 65 -0.71 -11.91 -8.07
N LYS A 66 -0.03 -12.06 -6.94
CA LYS A 66 -0.62 -12.62 -5.71
C LYS A 66 -1.65 -11.70 -5.05
N LEU A 67 -1.65 -10.40 -5.36
CA LEU A 67 -2.66 -9.47 -4.85
C LEU A 67 -4.07 -9.82 -5.31
N ASP A 68 -4.21 -10.26 -6.57
CA ASP A 68 -5.51 -10.67 -7.11
C ASP A 68 -6.06 -11.90 -6.36
N GLU A 69 -5.19 -12.80 -5.91
CA GLU A 69 -5.57 -13.97 -5.10
C GLU A 69 -5.91 -13.57 -3.65
N LEU A 70 -5.17 -12.61 -3.08
CA LEU A 70 -5.33 -12.16 -1.70
C LEU A 70 -6.59 -11.30 -1.48
N TYR A 71 -6.88 -10.41 -2.42
CA TYR A 71 -7.97 -9.43 -2.29
C TYR A 71 -9.13 -9.67 -3.25
N GLY A 72 -8.91 -10.42 -4.33
CA GLY A 72 -9.92 -10.62 -5.37
C GLY A 72 -10.14 -9.37 -6.21
N THR A 73 -11.23 -9.39 -6.96
CA THR A 73 -11.75 -8.26 -7.74
C THR A 73 -13.21 -8.02 -7.33
N TRP A 74 -13.80 -6.88 -7.67
CA TRP A 74 -15.23 -6.67 -7.38
C TRP A 74 -16.16 -7.77 -7.95
N ARG A 75 -15.72 -8.51 -8.98
CA ARG A 75 -16.45 -9.61 -9.60
C ARG A 75 -16.12 -10.99 -9.02
N ARG A 76 -14.90 -11.20 -8.52
CA ARG A 76 -14.38 -12.50 -8.06
C ARG A 76 -13.86 -12.35 -6.64
N ALA A 77 -14.43 -13.10 -5.70
CA ALA A 77 -13.97 -13.11 -4.32
C ALA A 77 -12.50 -13.55 -4.19
N ALA A 78 -11.85 -13.13 -3.11
CA ALA A 78 -10.48 -13.55 -2.80
C ALA A 78 -10.40 -15.07 -2.61
N SER A 79 -9.34 -15.70 -3.12
CA SER A 79 -9.11 -17.14 -2.97
C SER A 79 -8.42 -17.47 -1.65
N LEU A 80 -7.46 -16.63 -1.24
CA LEU A 80 -6.63 -16.86 -0.05
C LEU A 80 -7.28 -16.37 1.25
N LYS A 81 -8.23 -15.42 1.15
CA LYS A 81 -8.90 -14.84 2.32
C LYS A 81 -10.38 -15.22 2.31
N SER A 82 -10.76 -16.11 3.23
CA SER A 82 -12.13 -16.62 3.32
C SER A 82 -13.14 -15.47 3.51
N SER A 83 -14.23 -15.51 2.73
CA SER A 83 -15.37 -14.57 2.82
C SER A 83 -15.05 -13.08 2.63
N SER A 84 -13.92 -12.74 2.01
CA SER A 84 -13.49 -11.35 1.78
C SER A 84 -13.73 -10.92 0.34
N ASN A 85 -14.54 -9.87 0.14
CA ASN A 85 -14.65 -9.16 -1.14
C ASN A 85 -14.27 -7.68 -0.97
N LEU A 86 -13.91 -7.02 -2.06
CA LEU A 86 -13.57 -5.60 -2.07
C LEU A 86 -14.79 -4.75 -1.63
N PRO A 87 -14.59 -3.74 -0.76
CA PRO A 87 -15.64 -2.79 -0.43
C PRO A 87 -16.18 -2.09 -1.67
N THR A 88 -17.50 -1.88 -1.71
CA THR A 88 -18.14 -1.12 -2.79
C THR A 88 -17.92 0.38 -2.56
N PRO A 89 -17.50 1.15 -3.58
CA PRO A 89 -17.37 2.59 -3.44
C PRO A 89 -18.75 3.23 -3.30
N LYS A 90 -18.90 4.17 -2.35
CA LYS A 90 -20.16 4.92 -2.17
C LYS A 90 -20.48 5.85 -3.34
N MET A 91 -19.45 6.36 -4.01
CA MET A 91 -19.55 7.22 -5.20
C MET A 91 -18.73 6.59 -6.33
N LEU A 92 -19.36 6.37 -7.48
CA LEU A 92 -18.67 5.83 -8.66
C LEU A 92 -17.68 6.83 -9.27
N ASN A 93 -18.02 8.12 -9.27
CA ASN A 93 -17.16 9.19 -9.73
C ASN A 93 -16.97 10.21 -8.60
N THR A 94 -15.73 10.43 -8.19
CA THR A 94 -15.36 11.37 -7.13
C THR A 94 -15.02 12.77 -7.65
N ASN A 95 -14.95 12.96 -8.98
CA ASN A 95 -14.64 14.26 -9.57
C ASN A 95 -15.87 15.16 -9.60
N LEU A 96 -16.12 15.84 -8.48
CA LEU A 96 -17.23 16.78 -8.32
C LEU A 96 -17.17 17.94 -9.31
N SER A 97 -15.99 18.51 -9.58
CA SER A 97 -15.84 19.62 -10.51
C SER A 97 -16.30 19.27 -11.92
N ARG A 98 -16.05 18.03 -12.36
CA ARG A 98 -16.54 17.53 -13.65
C ARG A 98 -18.05 17.32 -13.64
N ILE A 99 -18.59 16.75 -12.56
CA ILE A 99 -20.04 16.51 -12.42
C ILE A 99 -20.79 17.85 -12.46
N LEU A 100 -20.35 18.84 -11.67
CA LEU A 100 -20.99 20.17 -11.62
C LEU A 100 -20.93 20.92 -12.95
N LYS A 101 -19.87 20.73 -13.73
CA LYS A 101 -19.71 21.37 -15.06
C LYS A 101 -20.30 20.54 -16.20
N SER A 102 -20.97 19.44 -15.91
CA SER A 102 -21.57 18.59 -16.95
C SER A 102 -22.74 19.32 -17.64
N PRO A 103 -22.88 19.20 -18.98
CA PRO A 103 -23.93 19.89 -19.71
C PRO A 103 -25.33 19.44 -19.29
N GLU A 104 -25.48 18.20 -18.82
CA GLU A 104 -26.76 17.68 -18.32
C GLU A 104 -27.22 18.43 -17.07
N ILE A 105 -26.29 18.69 -16.13
CA ILE A 105 -26.58 19.45 -14.92
C ILE A 105 -26.74 20.94 -15.24
N GLN A 106 -25.89 21.49 -16.10
CA GLN A 106 -25.94 22.91 -16.50
C GLN A 106 -27.19 23.26 -17.33
N ARG A 107 -27.81 22.29 -18.01
CA ARG A 107 -29.09 22.49 -18.71
C ARG A 107 -30.31 22.43 -17.78
N ALA A 108 -30.18 21.76 -16.64
CA ALA A 108 -31.26 21.58 -15.66
C ALA A 108 -31.25 22.65 -14.56
N LEU A 109 -30.20 23.47 -14.51
CA LEU A 109 -30.06 24.69 -13.71
C LEU A 109 -30.43 25.90 -14.57
#